data_AF-D6LDF6-F1
#
_entry.id   AF-D6LDF6-F1
#
_cell.length_a   1.000
_cell.length_b   1.000
_cell.length_c   1.000
_cell.angle_alpha   90.00
_cell.angle_beta   90.00
_cell.angle_gamma   90.00
#
_symmetry.space_group_name_H-M   'P 1'
#
loop_
_entity.id
_entity.type
_entity.pdbx_description
1 polymer ?
#
loop_
_entity_poly.entity_id
_entity_poly.type
_entity_poly.pdbx_seq_one_letter_code
_entity_poly.pdbx_strand_id
1 'polypeptide(L)'
;MSSENLRKKRNLIIEKIDNNLSEMNDIYEETNRVKTVAENTRVILDDLDKQFCEKTGLNSEEVALMFFAVGLQIARQYLLTKFPKRLSDKEAAKKVKGKKEEHSNRKHRYYNPSLEEIASNPVPFDANIGSNGNLKGGGKMGHRVTTLGHDPILGLIFGTANIATSTLTTSSFLSFHIYTENKRDYFKSKASTYKVLEATVNKTLYQGIEGKKIIATSFIKEIIHLQSDMYTKNSLPIPFISAMNPKLASKLAERGLDMANILTVSKQVEYAIFINTIIAMLHSLFYDGNTEMEEKLHEVKTRKIIAYSDMIASASNLGVVAFTKNLNLLDIGGITVAILDFIKYKEFQKKVKEEFIFGSYKDMVMGDKYNMIDIQ
;
A
#
# COMPACT_ATOMS: atom_id res chain seq x y z
N MET A 1 64.79 -29.35 56.77
CA MET A 1 64.29 -28.93 55.45
C MET A 1 65.41 -29.19 54.43
N SER A 2 65.19 -30.02 53.39
CA SER A 2 66.27 -30.36 52.46
C SER A 2 66.62 -29.16 51.56
N SER A 3 67.90 -29.05 51.16
CA SER A 3 68.40 -28.05 50.19
C SER A 3 67.57 -28.00 48.90
N GLU A 4 67.03 -29.14 48.50
CA GLU A 4 66.19 -29.30 47.32
C GLU A 4 64.81 -28.65 47.46
N ASN A 5 64.20 -28.72 48.66
CA ASN A 5 62.94 -28.04 48.95
C ASN A 5 63.09 -26.51 48.96
N LEU A 6 64.24 -25.99 49.41
CA LEU A 6 64.56 -24.57 49.34
C LEU A 6 64.72 -24.09 47.89
N ARG A 7 65.41 -24.88 47.04
CA ARG A 7 65.57 -24.57 45.61
C ARG A 7 64.23 -24.55 44.87
N LYS A 8 63.35 -25.53 45.11
CA LYS A 8 61.99 -25.57 44.56
C LYS A 8 61.18 -24.33 44.96
N LYS A 9 61.20 -23.96 46.24
CA LYS A 9 60.47 -22.79 46.74
C LYS A 9 60.99 -21.47 46.16
N ARG A 10 62.31 -21.34 45.99
CA ARG A 10 62.92 -20.18 45.33
C ARG A 10 62.51 -20.08 43.86
N ASN A 11 62.55 -21.19 43.11
CA ASN A 11 62.19 -21.19 41.71
C ASN A 11 60.70 -20.82 41.50
N LEU A 12 59.80 -21.31 42.35
CA LEU A 12 58.38 -20.92 42.35
C LEU A 12 58.18 -19.41 42.62
N ILE A 13 58.98 -18.83 43.51
CA ILE A 13 58.92 -17.39 43.79
C ILE A 13 59.40 -16.59 42.59
N ILE A 14 60.49 -17.01 41.94
CA ILE A 14 61.02 -16.35 40.73
C ILE A 14 59.98 -16.42 39.60
N GLU A 15 59.41 -17.59 39.34
CA GLU A 15 58.37 -17.76 38.32
C GLU A 15 57.16 -16.87 38.59
N LYS A 16 56.74 -16.74 39.85
CA LYS A 16 55.63 -15.85 40.23
C LYS A 16 55.97 -14.37 40.06
N ILE A 17 57.21 -13.97 40.33
CA ILE A 17 57.68 -12.59 40.11
C ILE A 17 57.73 -12.29 38.60
N ASP A 18 58.25 -13.21 37.79
CA ASP A 18 58.34 -13.06 36.35
C ASP A 18 56.94 -12.94 35.71
N ASN A 19 55.99 -13.77 36.14
CA ASN A 19 54.59 -13.68 35.70
C ASN A 19 53.95 -12.35 36.09
N ASN A 20 54.12 -11.90 37.35
CA ASN A 20 53.58 -10.61 37.79
C ASN A 20 54.19 -9.42 37.02
N LEU A 21 55.49 -9.48 36.71
CA LEU A 21 56.16 -8.44 35.92
C LEU A 21 55.62 -8.42 34.48
N SER A 22 55.36 -9.59 33.88
CA SER A 22 54.70 -9.69 32.58
C SER A 22 53.31 -9.05 32.60
N GLU A 23 52.48 -9.40 33.58
CA GLU A 23 51.12 -8.84 33.74
C GLU A 23 51.13 -7.32 33.94
N MET A 24 52.07 -6.79 34.73
CA MET A 24 52.22 -5.34 34.92
C MET A 24 52.60 -4.62 33.62
N ASN A 25 53.46 -5.23 32.80
CA ASN A 25 53.80 -4.69 31.49
C ASN A 25 52.58 -4.69 30.56
N ASP A 26 51.79 -5.77 30.54
CA ASP A 26 50.57 -5.84 29.74
C ASP A 26 49.54 -4.76 30.14
N ILE A 27 49.32 -4.55 31.44
CA ILE A 27 48.43 -3.49 31.95
C ILE A 27 48.96 -2.09 31.56
N TYR A 28 50.27 -1.89 31.65
CA TYR A 28 50.89 -0.61 31.28
C TYR A 28 50.73 -0.31 29.79
N GLU A 29 50.99 -1.30 28.92
CA GLU A 29 50.76 -1.19 27.48
C GLU A 29 49.30 -0.88 27.18
N GLU A 30 48.36 -1.60 27.80
CA GLU A 30 46.93 -1.42 27.55
C GLU A 30 46.41 -0.07 28.04
N THR A 31 46.91 0.41 29.19
CA THR A 31 46.59 1.74 29.71
C THR A 31 47.04 2.83 28.74
N ASN A 32 48.26 2.71 28.20
CA ASN A 32 48.78 3.66 27.21
C ASN A 32 48.00 3.61 25.89
N ARG A 33 47.57 2.42 25.46
CA ARG A 33 46.72 2.25 24.27
C ARG A 33 45.38 2.97 24.44
N VAL A 34 44.66 2.70 25.54
CA VAL A 34 43.37 3.35 25.84
C VAL A 34 43.54 4.87 25.98
N LYS A 35 44.60 5.33 26.67
CA LYS A 35 44.94 6.76 26.75
C LYS A 35 45.11 7.37 25.37
N THR A 36 45.84 6.71 24.47
CA THR A 36 46.05 7.19 23.09
C THR A 36 44.72 7.31 22.34
N VAL A 37 43.82 6.32 22.48
CA VAL A 37 42.48 6.38 21.87
C VAL A 37 41.67 7.55 22.43
N ALA A 38 41.69 7.75 23.75
CA ALA A 38 40.97 8.84 24.42
C ALA A 38 41.51 10.24 24.07
N GLU A 39 42.83 10.40 23.95
CA GLU A 39 43.45 11.66 23.53
C GLU A 39 43.13 12.01 22.07
N ASN A 40 42.89 11.00 21.23
CA ASN A 40 42.61 11.15 19.79
C ASN A 40 41.14 10.97 19.43
N THR A 41 40.21 10.90 20.40
CA THR A 41 38.78 10.59 20.17
C THR A 41 38.17 11.40 19.03
N ARG A 42 38.38 12.72 19.02
CA ARG A 42 37.79 13.58 17.98
C ARG A 42 38.26 13.20 16.58
N VAL A 43 39.57 13.00 16.41
CA VAL A 43 40.16 12.62 15.12
C VAL A 43 39.65 11.25 14.68
N ILE A 44 39.55 10.30 15.60
CA ILE A 44 39.01 8.96 15.33
C ILE A 44 37.55 9.04 14.88
N LEU A 45 36.70 9.79 15.59
CA LEU A 45 35.28 9.92 15.24
C LEU A 45 35.10 10.60 13.88
N ASP A 46 35.87 11.66 13.60
CA ASP A 46 35.85 12.35 12.31
C ASP A 46 36.31 11.43 11.16
N ASP A 47 37.32 10.58 11.40
CA ASP A 47 37.78 9.59 10.41
C ASP A 47 36.76 8.46 10.19
N LEU A 48 36.16 7.92 11.25
CA LEU A 48 35.09 6.93 11.15
C LEU A 48 33.88 7.48 10.39
N ASP A 49 33.53 8.74 10.60
CA ASP A 49 32.48 9.44 9.85
C ASP A 49 32.78 9.49 8.34
N LYS A 50 34.03 9.83 8.01
CA LYS A 50 34.53 9.87 6.63
C LYS A 50 34.50 8.48 6.00
N GLN A 51 35.00 7.46 6.69
CA GLN A 51 34.97 6.07 6.23
C GLN A 51 33.54 5.59 5.97
N PHE A 52 32.59 5.92 6.85
CA PHE A 52 31.18 5.62 6.63
C PHE A 52 30.63 6.31 5.37
N CYS A 53 30.97 7.59 5.16
CA CYS A 53 30.54 8.33 3.97
C CYS A 53 31.11 7.73 2.68
N GLU A 54 32.37 7.29 2.70
CA GLU A 54 33.02 6.61 1.58
C GLU A 54 32.37 5.25 1.30
N LYS A 55 32.20 4.41 2.33
CA LYS A 55 31.59 3.06 2.21
C LYS A 55 30.15 3.10 1.76
N THR A 56 29.40 4.14 2.11
CA THR A 56 28.00 4.30 1.70
C THR A 56 27.82 5.19 0.47
N GLY A 57 28.91 5.71 -0.11
CA GLY A 57 28.90 6.42 -1.39
C GLY A 57 28.46 5.50 -2.53
N LEU A 58 27.79 6.06 -3.54
CA LEU A 58 27.42 5.29 -4.73
C LEU A 58 28.58 5.32 -5.73
N ASN A 59 28.95 4.15 -6.25
CA ASN A 59 29.90 4.03 -7.35
C ASN A 59 29.19 4.29 -8.71
N SER A 60 29.96 4.27 -9.81
CA SER A 60 29.43 4.56 -11.15
C SER A 60 28.35 3.56 -11.60
N GLU A 61 28.48 2.28 -11.26
CA GLU A 61 27.51 1.24 -11.64
C GLU A 61 26.19 1.40 -10.87
N GLU A 62 26.28 1.77 -9.59
CA GLU A 62 25.13 2.05 -8.73
C GLU A 62 24.41 3.34 -9.14
N VAL A 63 25.15 4.36 -9.57
CA VAL A 63 24.57 5.55 -10.19
C VAL A 63 23.86 5.19 -11.50
N ALA A 64 24.44 4.30 -12.32
CA ALA A 64 23.77 3.81 -13.53
C ALA A 64 22.49 3.04 -13.19
N LEU A 65 22.51 2.16 -12.18
CA LEU A 65 21.33 1.45 -11.69
C LEU A 65 20.27 2.42 -11.14
N MET A 66 20.67 3.48 -10.44
CA MET A 66 19.77 4.53 -9.99
C MET A 66 19.08 5.24 -11.16
N PHE A 67 19.80 5.61 -12.21
CA PHE A 67 19.18 6.23 -13.39
C PHE A 67 18.33 5.25 -14.20
N PHE A 68 18.67 3.97 -14.21
CA PHE A 68 17.79 2.92 -14.75
C PHE A 68 16.47 2.85 -13.97
N ALA A 69 16.53 2.89 -12.63
CA ALA A 69 15.35 2.96 -11.77
C ALA A 69 14.52 4.23 -12.04
N VAL A 70 15.16 5.39 -12.21
CA VAL A 70 14.47 6.64 -12.63
C VAL A 70 13.71 6.43 -13.93
N GLY A 71 14.34 5.80 -14.92
CA GLY A 71 13.71 5.50 -16.21
C GLY A 71 12.48 4.60 -16.07
N LEU A 72 12.56 3.55 -15.26
CA LEU A 72 11.42 2.66 -14.98
C LEU A 72 10.29 3.39 -14.26
N GLN A 73 10.60 4.21 -13.26
CA GLN A 73 9.60 4.99 -12.53
C GLN A 73 8.89 5.99 -13.45
N ILE A 74 9.64 6.70 -14.31
CA ILE A 74 9.09 7.59 -15.33
C ILE A 74 8.21 6.82 -16.33
N ALA A 75 8.67 5.66 -16.80
CA ALA A 75 7.89 4.83 -17.72
C ALA A 75 6.55 4.39 -17.09
N ARG A 76 6.56 3.93 -15.84
CA ARG A 76 5.34 3.58 -15.08
C ARG A 76 4.33 4.74 -15.05
N GLN A 77 4.79 5.93 -14.67
CA GLN A 77 3.96 7.14 -14.54
C GLN A 77 3.18 7.45 -15.82
N TYR A 78 3.85 7.38 -16.98
CA TYR A 78 3.27 7.83 -18.23
C TYR A 78 2.66 6.73 -19.09
N LEU A 79 3.01 5.47 -18.86
CA LEU A 79 2.49 4.37 -19.67
C LEU A 79 1.36 3.60 -18.96
N LEU A 80 1.38 3.53 -17.63
CA LEU A 80 0.55 2.58 -16.88
C LEU A 80 -0.41 3.21 -15.87
N THR A 81 -0.05 4.36 -15.28
CA THR A 81 -0.72 4.85 -14.06
C THR A 81 -1.33 6.25 -14.16
N LYS A 82 -1.58 6.75 -15.38
CA LYS A 82 -2.30 8.02 -15.60
C LYS A 82 -3.72 7.95 -15.06
N PHE A 83 -4.23 9.07 -14.56
CA PHE A 83 -5.65 9.16 -14.24
C PHE A 83 -6.51 8.95 -15.49
N PRO A 84 -7.55 8.10 -15.40
CA PRO A 84 -8.37 7.78 -16.54
C PRO A 84 -9.22 8.98 -16.97
N LYS A 85 -9.37 9.16 -18.29
CA LYS A 85 -10.36 10.11 -18.82
C LYS A 85 -11.76 9.65 -18.43
N ARG A 86 -12.49 10.50 -17.70
CA ARG A 86 -13.86 10.21 -17.26
C ARG A 86 -14.83 10.26 -18.44
N LEU A 87 -15.62 9.21 -18.58
CA LEU A 87 -16.61 9.04 -19.64
C LEU A 87 -17.99 9.56 -19.20
N SER A 88 -18.86 9.86 -20.15
CA SER A 88 -20.30 9.95 -19.86
C SER A 88 -20.87 8.56 -19.52
N ASP A 89 -22.00 8.52 -18.82
CA ASP A 89 -22.64 7.25 -18.45
C ASP A 89 -22.96 6.38 -19.67
N LYS A 90 -23.40 6.99 -20.79
CA LYS A 90 -23.68 6.29 -22.05
C LYS A 90 -22.43 5.68 -22.68
N GLU A 91 -21.33 6.42 -22.71
CA GLU A 91 -20.06 5.93 -23.27
C GLU A 91 -19.47 4.80 -22.41
N ALA A 92 -19.51 4.96 -21.09
CA ALA A 92 -19.03 3.96 -20.15
C ALA A 92 -19.85 2.67 -20.24
N ALA A 93 -21.19 2.78 -20.26
CA ALA A 93 -22.08 1.65 -20.45
C ALA A 93 -21.82 0.94 -21.77
N LYS A 94 -21.67 1.66 -22.89
CA LYS A 94 -21.35 1.06 -24.20
C LYS A 94 -20.00 0.33 -24.20
N LYS A 95 -19.00 0.87 -23.49
CA LYS A 95 -17.67 0.26 -23.38
C LYS A 95 -17.69 -1.07 -22.60
N VAL A 96 -18.50 -1.16 -21.54
CA VAL A 96 -18.54 -2.34 -20.66
C VAL A 96 -19.61 -3.35 -21.10
N LYS A 97 -20.83 -2.88 -21.40
CA LYS A 97 -22.00 -3.72 -21.76
C LYS A 97 -22.12 -4.02 -23.27
N GLY A 98 -21.37 -3.32 -24.12
CA GLY A 98 -21.46 -3.46 -25.57
C GLY A 98 -22.73 -2.86 -26.17
N LYS A 99 -23.29 -3.49 -27.22
CA LYS A 99 -24.54 -3.07 -27.90
C LYS A 99 -25.82 -3.68 -27.28
N LYS A 100 -25.73 -4.35 -26.12
CA LYS A 100 -26.92 -4.94 -25.49
C LYS A 100 -27.76 -3.82 -24.89
N GLU A 101 -28.93 -3.58 -25.48
CA GLU A 101 -29.91 -2.66 -24.94
C GLU A 101 -30.75 -3.37 -23.87
N GLU A 102 -30.81 -2.76 -22.68
CA GLU A 102 -31.68 -3.19 -21.59
C GLU A 102 -32.99 -2.39 -21.66
N HIS A 103 -34.11 -3.06 -21.45
CA HIS A 103 -35.43 -2.42 -21.46
C HIS A 103 -36.16 -2.76 -20.18
N SER A 104 -36.63 -1.73 -19.48
CA SER A 104 -37.51 -1.90 -18.32
C SER A 104 -38.83 -2.53 -18.76
N ASN A 105 -39.09 -3.74 -18.26
CA ASN A 105 -40.26 -4.58 -18.44
C ASN A 105 -40.40 -5.59 -17.27
N ARG A 106 -40.20 -5.13 -16.04
CA ARG A 106 -40.27 -5.97 -14.84
C ARG A 106 -41.70 -6.45 -14.60
N LYS A 107 -41.87 -7.76 -14.50
CA LYS A 107 -43.14 -8.35 -14.09
C LYS A 107 -43.15 -8.40 -12.58
N HIS A 108 -44.17 -7.83 -11.96
CA HIS A 108 -44.25 -7.65 -10.51
C HIS A 108 -44.45 -8.98 -9.75
N ARG A 109 -43.36 -9.74 -9.61
CA ARG A 109 -43.25 -11.00 -8.86
C ARG A 109 -42.42 -10.72 -7.61
N TYR A 110 -43.09 -10.32 -6.54
CA TYR A 110 -42.46 -9.94 -5.28
C TYR A 110 -41.31 -10.88 -4.90
N TYR A 111 -40.08 -10.33 -4.81
CA TYR A 111 -38.85 -11.05 -4.47
C TYR A 111 -38.39 -12.15 -5.45
N ASN A 112 -39.09 -12.38 -6.57
CA ASN A 112 -38.83 -13.51 -7.46
C ASN A 112 -38.90 -13.15 -8.95
N PRO A 113 -38.05 -12.23 -9.44
CA PRO A 113 -37.89 -12.01 -10.87
C PRO A 113 -37.38 -13.26 -11.57
N SER A 114 -37.77 -13.49 -12.83
CA SER A 114 -37.19 -14.57 -13.63
C SER A 114 -35.77 -14.23 -14.09
N LEU A 115 -35.01 -15.26 -14.46
CA LEU A 115 -33.68 -15.09 -15.05
C LEU A 115 -33.71 -14.19 -16.30
N GLU A 116 -34.71 -14.36 -17.16
CA GLU A 116 -34.93 -13.50 -18.33
C GLU A 116 -35.15 -12.03 -17.95
N GLU A 117 -35.91 -11.77 -16.88
CA GLU A 117 -36.15 -10.41 -16.39
C GLU A 117 -34.84 -9.79 -15.90
N ILE A 118 -34.05 -10.53 -15.12
CA ILE A 118 -32.74 -10.08 -14.64
C ILE A 118 -31.80 -9.78 -15.81
N ALA A 119 -31.78 -10.62 -16.85
CA ALA A 119 -30.89 -10.44 -18.00
C ALA A 119 -31.27 -9.24 -18.88
N SER A 120 -32.57 -8.99 -19.07
CA SER A 120 -33.09 -8.01 -20.05
C SER A 120 -33.37 -6.61 -19.50
N ASN A 121 -33.57 -6.48 -18.18
CA ASN A 121 -33.89 -5.20 -17.55
C ASN A 121 -32.62 -4.49 -17.05
N PRO A 122 -32.62 -3.16 -16.83
CA PRO A 122 -31.53 -2.49 -16.10
C PRO A 122 -31.38 -3.02 -14.66
N VAL A 123 -30.50 -2.46 -13.84
CA VAL A 123 -30.52 -2.77 -12.39
C VAL A 123 -31.69 -2.05 -11.71
N PRO A 124 -32.38 -2.66 -10.74
CA PRO A 124 -33.59 -2.06 -10.14
C PRO A 124 -33.27 -0.84 -9.27
N PHE A 125 -32.07 -0.77 -8.70
CA PHE A 125 -31.68 0.31 -7.79
C PHE A 125 -31.25 1.62 -8.49
N ASP A 126 -31.27 1.66 -9.83
CA ASP A 126 -31.17 2.89 -10.64
C ASP A 126 -32.51 3.64 -10.73
N ALA A 127 -33.61 3.03 -10.29
CA ALA A 127 -34.91 3.68 -10.25
C ALA A 127 -34.88 4.90 -9.33
N ASN A 128 -35.44 6.01 -9.79
CA ASN A 128 -35.55 7.26 -9.02
C ASN A 128 -36.97 7.83 -8.99
N ILE A 129 -37.84 7.40 -9.90
CA ILE A 129 -39.21 7.89 -10.04
C ILE A 129 -40.10 7.30 -8.94
N GLY A 130 -40.94 8.14 -8.33
CA GLY A 130 -41.80 7.72 -7.22
C GLY A 130 -41.07 7.54 -5.88
N SER A 131 -39.79 7.91 -5.80
CA SER A 131 -38.98 7.71 -4.58
C SER A 131 -39.51 8.46 -3.35
N ASN A 132 -40.38 9.47 -3.50
CA ASN A 132 -41.03 10.21 -2.42
C ASN A 132 -40.06 10.72 -1.34
N GLY A 133 -38.84 11.06 -1.74
CA GLY A 133 -37.79 11.57 -0.86
C GLY A 133 -36.88 10.50 -0.23
N ASN A 134 -37.10 9.22 -0.47
CA ASN A 134 -36.26 8.12 0.07
C ASN A 134 -34.84 8.08 -0.52
N LEU A 135 -34.56 8.86 -1.57
CA LEU A 135 -33.23 9.05 -2.18
C LEU A 135 -32.69 10.48 -2.01
N LYS A 136 -33.18 11.24 -1.02
CA LYS A 136 -32.69 12.59 -0.73
C LYS A 136 -31.31 12.55 -0.06
N GLY A 137 -30.57 13.65 -0.19
CA GLY A 137 -29.30 13.85 0.53
C GLY A 137 -28.04 13.40 -0.23
N GLY A 138 -28.18 12.91 -1.46
CA GLY A 138 -27.05 12.41 -2.26
C GLY A 138 -26.22 13.45 -3.01
N GLY A 139 -26.49 14.75 -2.83
CA GLY A 139 -25.70 15.83 -3.45
C GLY A 139 -25.57 15.68 -4.98
N LYS A 140 -24.40 16.00 -5.52
CA LYS A 140 -24.08 15.86 -6.96
C LYS A 140 -24.09 14.41 -7.44
N MET A 141 -23.83 13.46 -6.54
CA MET A 141 -23.82 12.03 -6.85
C MET A 141 -25.21 11.40 -6.91
N GLY A 142 -26.24 12.08 -6.37
CA GLY A 142 -27.63 11.67 -6.48
C GLY A 142 -27.87 10.27 -5.92
N HIS A 143 -28.52 9.41 -6.70
CA HIS A 143 -28.92 8.08 -6.24
C HIS A 143 -27.74 7.15 -5.95
N ARG A 144 -26.58 7.38 -6.58
CA ARG A 144 -25.36 6.56 -6.41
C ARG A 144 -24.81 6.52 -4.99
N VAL A 145 -25.11 7.53 -4.17
CA VAL A 145 -24.71 7.54 -2.75
C VAL A 145 -25.87 7.26 -1.82
N THR A 146 -27.10 7.25 -2.31
CA THR A 146 -28.31 6.98 -1.52
C THR A 146 -28.86 5.58 -1.70
N THR A 147 -28.26 4.75 -2.57
CA THR A 147 -28.56 3.32 -2.69
C THR A 147 -27.30 2.50 -2.46
N LEU A 148 -27.43 1.37 -1.76
CA LEU A 148 -26.29 0.51 -1.43
C LEU A 148 -25.76 -0.26 -2.64
N GLY A 149 -26.56 -0.38 -3.72
CA GLY A 149 -26.16 -1.04 -4.96
C GLY A 149 -25.06 -0.32 -5.76
N HIS A 150 -24.69 0.92 -5.41
CA HIS A 150 -23.52 1.58 -6.01
C HIS A 150 -22.34 1.68 -5.03
N ASP A 151 -22.43 1.08 -3.85
CA ASP A 151 -21.27 0.94 -2.99
C ASP A 151 -20.35 -0.16 -3.55
N PRO A 152 -19.04 0.07 -3.73
CA PRO A 152 -18.18 -0.94 -4.34
C PRO A 152 -18.09 -2.27 -3.57
N ILE A 153 -18.38 -2.28 -2.27
CA ILE A 153 -18.35 -3.50 -1.44
C ILE A 153 -19.76 -3.90 -1.03
N LEU A 154 -20.55 -2.97 -0.46
CA LEU A 154 -21.91 -3.28 -0.05
C LEU A 154 -22.83 -3.56 -1.24
N GLY A 155 -22.53 -3.05 -2.44
CA GLY A 155 -23.25 -3.34 -3.69
C GLY A 155 -23.14 -4.81 -4.09
N LEU A 156 -21.99 -5.45 -3.87
CA LEU A 156 -21.83 -6.88 -4.13
C LEU A 156 -22.79 -7.73 -3.29
N ILE A 157 -23.21 -7.24 -2.11
CA ILE A 157 -24.19 -7.90 -1.25
C ILE A 157 -25.60 -7.41 -1.60
N PHE A 158 -25.85 -6.11 -1.39
CA PHE A 158 -27.19 -5.52 -1.50
C PHE A 158 -27.62 -5.29 -2.94
N GLY A 159 -26.73 -4.86 -3.85
CA GLY A 159 -27.01 -4.75 -5.28
C GLY A 159 -27.32 -6.10 -5.91
N THR A 160 -26.52 -7.14 -5.61
CA THR A 160 -26.83 -8.52 -6.00
C THR A 160 -28.19 -8.97 -5.47
N ALA A 161 -28.47 -8.75 -4.18
CA ALA A 161 -29.74 -9.11 -3.57
C ALA A 161 -30.92 -8.33 -4.18
N ASN A 162 -30.71 -7.05 -4.48
CA ASN A 162 -31.68 -6.17 -5.12
C ASN A 162 -32.04 -6.64 -6.53
N ILE A 163 -31.05 -7.00 -7.34
CA ILE A 163 -31.25 -7.58 -8.68
C ILE A 163 -32.00 -8.92 -8.57
N ALA A 164 -31.58 -9.80 -7.67
CA ALA A 164 -32.17 -11.13 -7.47
C ALA A 164 -33.61 -11.12 -6.90
N THR A 165 -34.10 -9.95 -6.47
CA THR A 165 -35.42 -9.79 -5.84
C THR A 165 -36.27 -8.69 -6.46
N SER A 166 -35.77 -7.99 -7.49
CA SER A 166 -36.45 -6.82 -8.11
C SER A 166 -36.77 -5.73 -7.05
N THR A 167 -35.78 -5.42 -6.21
CA THR A 167 -35.89 -4.42 -5.14
C THR A 167 -34.76 -3.40 -5.21
N LEU A 168 -34.83 -2.36 -4.39
CA LEU A 168 -33.77 -1.37 -4.17
C LEU A 168 -33.59 -1.22 -2.67
N THR A 169 -32.34 -1.21 -2.19
CA THR A 169 -32.00 -0.90 -0.79
C THR A 169 -31.28 0.45 -0.69
N THR A 170 -31.87 1.37 0.07
CA THR A 170 -31.32 2.70 0.31
C THR A 170 -30.12 2.67 1.25
N SER A 171 -29.34 3.75 1.31
CA SER A 171 -28.22 3.92 2.26
C SER A 171 -28.64 3.83 3.72
N SER A 172 -29.91 4.09 4.04
CA SER A 172 -30.50 3.92 5.38
C SER A 172 -31.05 2.52 5.62
N PHE A 173 -30.65 1.53 4.81
CA PHE A 173 -31.07 0.13 4.90
C PHE A 173 -32.59 -0.10 4.79
N LEU A 174 -33.31 0.81 4.12
CA LEU A 174 -34.71 0.63 3.78
C LEU A 174 -34.84 0.07 2.37
N SER A 175 -35.62 -1.00 2.20
CA SER A 175 -35.84 -1.62 0.90
C SER A 175 -37.20 -1.28 0.29
N PHE A 176 -37.27 -1.25 -1.04
CA PHE A 176 -38.49 -0.96 -1.81
C PHE A 176 -38.63 -1.92 -2.98
N HIS A 177 -39.85 -2.28 -3.32
CA HIS A 177 -40.14 -3.02 -4.56
C HIS A 177 -40.10 -2.07 -5.75
N ILE A 178 -39.43 -2.52 -6.81
CA ILE A 178 -39.29 -1.79 -8.07
C ILE A 178 -40.10 -2.50 -9.15
N TYR A 179 -40.93 -1.74 -9.86
CA TYR A 179 -41.72 -2.25 -10.98
C TYR A 179 -41.56 -1.34 -12.18
N THR A 180 -41.88 -1.86 -13.37
CA THR A 180 -41.89 -1.05 -14.58
C THR A 180 -43.30 -0.56 -14.88
N GLU A 181 -43.42 0.74 -15.18
CA GLU A 181 -44.59 1.36 -15.79
C GLU A 181 -44.13 2.21 -16.98
N ASN A 182 -44.82 2.13 -18.12
CA ASN A 182 -44.47 2.91 -19.32
C ASN A 182 -42.98 2.83 -19.72
N LYS A 183 -42.40 1.63 -19.65
CA LYS A 183 -40.97 1.33 -19.93
C LYS A 183 -39.97 2.09 -19.03
N ARG A 184 -40.38 2.49 -17.82
CA ARG A 184 -39.50 3.09 -16.80
C ARG A 184 -39.71 2.41 -15.45
N ASP A 185 -38.66 2.35 -14.63
CA ASP A 185 -38.71 1.74 -13.31
C ASP A 185 -39.15 2.75 -12.23
N TYR A 186 -40.07 2.33 -11.37
CA TYR A 186 -40.71 3.13 -10.31
C TYR A 186 -40.62 2.44 -8.95
N PHE A 187 -40.54 3.26 -7.90
CA PHE A 187 -40.81 2.83 -6.53
C PHE A 187 -42.30 2.48 -6.38
N LYS A 188 -42.61 1.26 -5.92
CA LYS A 188 -44.00 0.83 -5.70
C LYS A 188 -44.42 0.91 -4.23
N SER A 189 -43.76 0.11 -3.41
CA SER A 189 -44.11 -0.10 -2.01
C SER A 189 -42.87 -0.48 -1.22
N LYS A 190 -42.93 -0.29 0.11
CA LYS A 190 -41.86 -0.75 1.00
C LYS A 190 -41.71 -2.27 0.91
N ALA A 191 -40.48 -2.72 0.84
CA ALA A 191 -40.08 -4.12 0.91
C ALA A 191 -39.42 -4.38 2.27
N SER A 192 -39.50 -5.61 2.78
CA SER A 192 -38.75 -6.00 3.96
C SER A 192 -37.30 -6.30 3.57
N THR A 193 -36.35 -5.56 4.12
CA THR A 193 -34.91 -5.79 3.89
C THR A 193 -34.48 -7.18 4.37
N TYR A 194 -35.07 -7.66 5.47
CA TYR A 194 -34.89 -9.05 5.91
C TYR A 194 -35.35 -10.03 4.83
N LYS A 195 -36.55 -9.85 4.27
CA LYS A 195 -37.05 -10.73 3.19
C LYS A 195 -36.23 -10.65 1.90
N VAL A 196 -35.64 -9.49 1.60
CA VAL A 196 -34.69 -9.36 0.47
C VAL A 196 -33.51 -10.31 0.68
N LEU A 197 -32.85 -10.24 1.84
CA LEU A 197 -31.70 -11.09 2.14
C LEU A 197 -32.08 -12.56 2.30
N GLU A 198 -33.19 -12.86 2.99
CA GLU A 198 -33.73 -14.21 3.16
C GLU A 198 -34.03 -14.85 1.80
N ALA A 199 -34.71 -14.13 0.89
CA ALA A 199 -35.02 -14.64 -0.43
C ALA A 199 -33.75 -14.87 -1.27
N THR A 200 -32.72 -14.06 -1.11
CA THR A 200 -31.41 -14.25 -1.75
C THR A 200 -30.71 -15.50 -1.21
N VAL A 201 -30.65 -15.67 0.12
CA VAL A 201 -30.08 -16.87 0.76
C VAL A 201 -30.86 -18.13 0.35
N ASN A 202 -32.19 -18.04 0.32
CA ASN A 202 -33.03 -19.16 -0.08
C ASN A 202 -32.76 -19.61 -1.53
N LYS A 203 -32.62 -18.65 -2.47
CA LYS A 203 -32.21 -18.96 -3.85
C LYS A 203 -30.82 -19.63 -3.91
N THR A 204 -29.88 -19.19 -3.08
CA THR A 204 -28.52 -19.74 -3.05
C THR A 204 -28.48 -21.17 -2.49
N LEU A 205 -29.20 -21.43 -1.40
CA LEU A 205 -29.06 -22.67 -0.62
C LEU A 205 -30.13 -23.72 -0.89
N TYR A 206 -31.36 -23.31 -1.20
CA TYR A 206 -32.53 -24.21 -1.14
C TYR A 206 -33.29 -24.38 -2.47
N GLN A 207 -33.08 -23.52 -3.48
CA GLN A 207 -33.80 -23.59 -4.77
C GLN A 207 -33.03 -24.33 -5.88
N GLY A 208 -32.05 -25.17 -5.50
CA GLY A 208 -31.28 -25.96 -6.44
C GLY A 208 -30.52 -25.13 -7.48
N ILE A 209 -30.36 -25.67 -8.68
CA ILE A 209 -29.56 -25.05 -9.75
C ILE A 209 -30.20 -23.75 -10.28
N GLU A 210 -31.53 -23.65 -10.30
CA GLU A 210 -32.24 -22.50 -10.84
C GLU A 210 -32.09 -21.26 -9.94
N GLY A 211 -32.17 -21.42 -8.63
CA GLY A 211 -31.88 -20.34 -7.69
C GLY A 211 -30.41 -19.87 -7.77
N LYS A 212 -29.47 -20.82 -7.88
CA LYS A 212 -28.04 -20.50 -8.05
C LYS A 212 -27.76 -19.73 -9.34
N LYS A 213 -28.42 -20.08 -10.45
CA LYS A 213 -28.33 -19.32 -11.71
C LYS A 213 -28.80 -17.88 -11.53
N ILE A 214 -29.93 -17.66 -10.85
CA ILE A 214 -30.43 -16.30 -10.56
C ILE A 214 -29.39 -15.49 -9.79
N ILE A 215 -28.81 -16.06 -8.74
CA ILE A 215 -27.81 -15.37 -7.90
C ILE A 215 -26.52 -15.09 -8.68
N ALA A 216 -26.01 -16.08 -9.41
CA ALA A 216 -24.81 -15.92 -10.24
C ALA A 216 -25.01 -14.85 -11.31
N THR A 217 -26.13 -14.85 -12.03
CA THR A 217 -26.44 -13.82 -13.02
C THR A 217 -26.62 -12.45 -12.38
N SER A 218 -27.26 -12.37 -11.21
CA SER A 218 -27.42 -11.11 -10.46
C SER A 218 -26.07 -10.54 -10.03
N PHE A 219 -25.18 -11.39 -9.53
CA PHE A 219 -23.84 -11.00 -9.09
C PHE A 219 -22.96 -10.55 -10.27
N ILE A 220 -22.98 -11.28 -11.40
CA ILE A 220 -22.27 -10.86 -12.62
C ILE A 220 -22.81 -9.52 -13.13
N LYS A 221 -24.14 -9.35 -13.12
CA LYS A 221 -24.77 -8.09 -13.55
C LYS A 221 -24.38 -6.93 -12.63
N GLU A 222 -24.30 -7.16 -11.33
CA GLU A 222 -23.81 -6.18 -10.35
C GLU A 222 -22.36 -5.77 -10.64
N ILE A 223 -21.46 -6.73 -10.87
CA ILE A 223 -20.06 -6.44 -11.22
C ILE A 223 -19.99 -5.59 -12.48
N ILE A 224 -20.72 -5.96 -13.53
CA ILE A 224 -20.78 -5.21 -14.80
C ILE A 224 -21.31 -3.80 -14.57
N HIS A 225 -22.33 -3.65 -13.70
CA HIS A 225 -22.92 -2.36 -13.37
C HIS A 225 -21.93 -1.45 -12.66
N LEU A 226 -21.31 -1.92 -11.57
CA LEU A 226 -20.27 -1.19 -10.84
C LEU A 226 -19.10 -0.81 -11.75
N GLN A 227 -18.64 -1.73 -12.61
CA GLN A 227 -17.59 -1.44 -13.60
C GLN A 227 -17.99 -0.33 -14.59
N SER A 228 -19.25 -0.33 -15.03
CA SER A 228 -19.76 0.69 -15.95
C SER A 228 -19.89 2.07 -15.28
N ASP A 229 -20.17 2.13 -13.98
CA ASP A 229 -20.27 3.37 -13.23
C ASP A 229 -18.89 3.92 -12.81
N MET A 230 -17.91 3.05 -12.53
CA MET A 230 -16.61 3.38 -11.95
C MET A 230 -15.86 4.50 -12.69
N TYR A 231 -15.75 4.43 -14.03
CA TYR A 231 -14.99 5.41 -14.82
C TYR A 231 -15.84 6.54 -15.44
N THR A 232 -17.07 6.71 -14.96
CA THR A 232 -17.92 7.85 -15.35
C THR A 232 -17.46 9.14 -14.66
N LYS A 233 -18.05 10.28 -15.06
CA LYS A 233 -17.83 11.59 -14.43
C LYS A 233 -18.14 11.62 -12.94
N ASN A 234 -19.16 10.87 -12.53
CA ASN A 234 -19.61 10.80 -11.15
C ASN A 234 -18.91 9.67 -10.39
N SER A 235 -18.42 8.63 -11.09
CA SER A 235 -17.77 7.46 -10.48
C SER A 235 -18.66 6.74 -9.45
N LEU A 236 -18.03 5.94 -8.60
CA LEU A 236 -18.61 5.31 -7.41
C LEU A 236 -18.04 5.97 -6.14
N PRO A 237 -18.80 5.99 -5.03
CA PRO A 237 -18.31 6.44 -3.75
C PRO A 237 -17.17 5.57 -3.22
N ILE A 238 -16.45 6.11 -2.25
CA ILE A 238 -15.56 5.32 -1.38
C ILE A 238 -16.40 4.27 -0.66
N PRO A 239 -15.95 3.00 -0.58
CA PRO A 239 -16.68 1.94 0.10
C PRO A 239 -17.13 2.34 1.51
N PHE A 240 -18.33 1.91 1.88
CA PHE A 240 -19.00 2.10 3.17
C PHE A 240 -19.41 3.54 3.51
N ILE A 241 -18.80 4.57 2.93
CA ILE A 241 -19.08 5.97 3.28
C ILE A 241 -20.53 6.34 2.95
N SER A 242 -21.08 5.81 1.85
CA SER A 242 -22.49 6.03 1.49
C SER A 242 -23.45 5.49 2.54
N ALA A 243 -23.15 4.33 3.15
CA ALA A 243 -23.97 3.75 4.22
C ALA A 243 -23.89 4.56 5.53
N MET A 244 -22.75 5.20 5.80
CA MET A 244 -22.58 6.06 6.97
C MET A 244 -23.22 7.44 6.77
N ASN A 245 -22.92 8.08 5.64
CA ASN A 245 -23.37 9.43 5.32
C ASN A 245 -23.30 9.71 3.80
N PRO A 246 -24.43 9.61 3.07
CA PRO A 246 -24.51 9.89 1.63
C PRO A 246 -24.03 11.29 1.24
N LYS A 247 -24.31 12.30 2.08
CA LYS A 247 -23.91 13.69 1.83
C LYS A 247 -22.39 13.85 1.94
N LEU A 248 -21.76 13.15 2.89
CA LEU A 248 -20.30 13.09 3.00
C LEU A 248 -19.70 12.39 1.78
N ALA A 249 -20.23 11.23 1.38
CA ALA A 249 -19.78 10.51 0.19
C ALA A 249 -19.80 11.41 -1.06
N SER A 250 -20.90 12.15 -1.28
CA SER A 250 -20.99 13.11 -2.39
C SER A 250 -19.94 14.22 -2.31
N LYS A 251 -19.76 14.82 -1.13
CA LYS A 251 -18.77 15.89 -0.92
C LYS A 251 -17.32 15.42 -1.15
N LEU A 252 -17.00 14.18 -0.78
CA LEU A 252 -15.69 13.58 -1.01
C LEU A 252 -15.46 13.36 -2.51
N ALA A 253 -16.43 12.75 -3.19
CA ALA A 253 -16.36 12.54 -4.64
C ALA A 253 -16.26 13.86 -5.42
N GLU A 254 -16.99 14.90 -5.01
CA GLU A 254 -16.90 16.25 -5.58
C GLU A 254 -15.50 16.87 -5.45
N ARG A 255 -14.74 16.46 -4.42
CA ARG A 255 -13.34 16.86 -4.20
C ARG A 255 -12.33 15.93 -4.86
N GLY A 256 -12.79 14.96 -5.66
CA GLY A 256 -11.94 13.98 -6.35
C GLY A 256 -11.62 12.73 -5.54
N LEU A 257 -12.21 12.53 -4.36
CA LEU A 257 -12.06 11.32 -3.57
C LEU A 257 -13.20 10.34 -3.90
N ASP A 258 -13.10 9.76 -5.09
CA ASP A 258 -13.98 8.72 -5.61
C ASP A 258 -13.22 7.41 -5.88
N MET A 259 -13.96 6.32 -6.10
CA MET A 259 -13.36 4.99 -6.21
C MET A 259 -12.34 4.87 -7.36
N ALA A 260 -12.61 5.47 -8.52
CA ALA A 260 -11.67 5.36 -9.64
C ALA A 260 -10.39 6.17 -9.42
N ASN A 261 -10.46 7.31 -8.71
CA ASN A 261 -9.25 8.03 -8.31
C ASN A 261 -8.48 7.25 -7.24
N ILE A 262 -9.15 6.67 -6.24
CA ILE A 262 -8.51 5.81 -5.24
C ILE A 262 -7.78 4.65 -5.92
N LEU A 263 -8.46 3.91 -6.80
CA LEU A 263 -7.84 2.81 -7.54
C LEU A 263 -6.65 3.25 -8.38
N THR A 264 -6.70 4.44 -8.96
CA THR A 264 -5.56 4.98 -9.72
C THR A 264 -4.38 5.23 -8.78
N VAL A 265 -4.59 5.90 -7.65
CA VAL A 265 -3.53 6.17 -6.66
C VAL A 265 -2.99 4.85 -6.07
N SER A 266 -3.84 3.87 -5.81
CA SER A 266 -3.40 2.54 -5.35
C SER A 266 -2.50 1.84 -6.37
N LYS A 267 -2.85 1.86 -7.66
CA LYS A 267 -1.99 1.32 -8.73
C LYS A 267 -0.66 2.06 -8.83
N GLN A 268 -0.67 3.38 -8.66
CA GLN A 268 0.53 4.20 -8.63
C GLN A 268 1.48 3.72 -7.52
N VAL A 269 0.97 3.55 -6.29
CA VAL A 269 1.73 3.03 -5.14
C VAL A 269 2.24 1.61 -5.41
N GLU A 270 1.36 0.69 -5.81
CA GLU A 270 1.69 -0.72 -6.00
C GLU A 270 2.81 -0.92 -7.01
N TYR A 271 2.71 -0.27 -8.17
CA TYR A 271 3.74 -0.38 -9.21
C TYR A 271 5.04 0.34 -8.84
N ALA A 272 4.99 1.42 -8.04
CA ALA A 272 6.20 2.07 -7.53
C ALA A 272 6.97 1.12 -6.60
N ILE A 273 6.27 0.51 -5.63
CA ILE A 273 6.85 -0.47 -4.70
C ILE A 273 7.39 -1.71 -5.45
N PHE A 274 6.66 -2.17 -6.47
CA PHE A 274 7.09 -3.29 -7.30
C PHE A 274 8.42 -3.00 -8.02
N ILE A 275 8.57 -1.81 -8.63
CA ILE A 275 9.83 -1.40 -9.25
C ILE A 275 10.93 -1.30 -8.21
N ASN A 276 10.68 -0.65 -7.06
CA ASN A 276 11.67 -0.53 -5.98
C ASN A 276 12.16 -1.89 -5.49
N THR A 277 11.25 -2.87 -5.42
CA THR A 277 11.57 -4.25 -5.06
C THR A 277 12.50 -4.90 -6.09
N ILE A 278 12.22 -4.73 -7.39
CA ILE A 278 13.10 -5.22 -8.46
C ILE A 278 14.48 -4.57 -8.36
N ILE A 279 14.55 -3.26 -8.15
CA ILE A 279 15.82 -2.53 -8.02
C ILE A 279 16.60 -3.02 -6.80
N ALA A 280 15.94 -3.23 -5.67
CA ALA A 280 16.57 -3.82 -4.48
C ALA A 280 17.15 -5.19 -4.79
N MET A 281 16.38 -6.09 -5.41
CA MET A 281 16.84 -7.42 -5.80
C MET A 281 18.03 -7.36 -6.75
N LEU A 282 17.98 -6.50 -7.78
CA LEU A 282 19.08 -6.33 -8.72
C LEU A 282 20.36 -5.84 -8.02
N HIS A 283 20.25 -4.87 -7.11
CA HIS A 283 21.41 -4.37 -6.36
C HIS A 283 21.95 -5.44 -5.39
N SER A 284 21.08 -6.24 -4.77
CA SER A 284 21.47 -7.34 -3.89
C SER A 284 22.26 -8.44 -4.60
N LEU A 285 22.06 -8.66 -5.91
CA LEU A 285 22.84 -9.66 -6.66
C LEU A 285 24.33 -9.33 -6.78
N PHE A 286 24.70 -8.07 -6.58
CA PHE A 286 26.09 -7.62 -6.62
C PHE A 286 26.74 -7.55 -5.23
N TYR A 287 26.06 -8.03 -4.19
CA TYR A 287 26.61 -8.09 -2.84
C TYR A 287 27.51 -9.32 -2.66
N ASP A 288 28.75 -9.10 -2.22
CA ASP A 288 29.77 -10.12 -1.97
C ASP A 288 30.34 -10.09 -0.53
N GLY A 289 29.84 -9.19 0.31
CA GLY A 289 30.27 -9.04 1.71
C GLY A 289 29.83 -10.20 2.60
N ASN A 290 30.51 -10.37 3.72
CA ASN A 290 30.33 -11.51 4.62
C ASN A 290 30.15 -11.13 6.10
N THR A 291 30.22 -9.84 6.42
CA THR A 291 29.92 -9.33 7.76
C THR A 291 28.54 -8.66 7.83
N GLU A 292 27.92 -8.67 9.02
CA GLU A 292 26.65 -7.98 9.26
C GLU A 292 26.75 -6.46 8.98
N MET A 293 27.89 -5.85 9.31
CA MET A 293 28.10 -4.43 9.05
C MET A 293 28.21 -4.13 7.55
N GLU A 294 28.88 -4.97 6.77
CA GLU A 294 28.92 -4.83 5.30
C GLU A 294 27.54 -4.96 4.68
N GLU A 295 26.71 -5.87 5.18
CA GLU A 295 25.33 -6.05 4.71
C GLU A 295 24.51 -4.78 4.97
N LYS A 296 24.60 -4.22 6.18
CA LYS A 296 23.93 -2.96 6.54
C LYS A 296 24.42 -1.79 5.70
N LEU A 297 25.73 -1.68 5.44
CA LEU A 297 26.29 -0.64 4.59
C LEU A 297 25.82 -0.78 3.13
N HIS A 298 25.73 -2.01 2.62
CA HIS A 298 25.15 -2.29 1.30
C HIS A 298 23.67 -1.91 1.25
N GLU A 299 22.90 -2.23 2.29
CA GLU A 299 21.49 -1.86 2.40
C GLU A 299 21.30 -0.33 2.42
N VAL A 300 22.20 0.43 3.08
CA VAL A 300 22.18 1.90 3.03
C VAL A 300 22.29 2.39 1.57
N LYS A 301 23.14 1.76 0.75
CA LYS A 301 23.30 2.09 -0.67
C LYS A 301 22.06 1.70 -1.47
N THR A 302 21.51 0.51 -1.27
CA THR A 302 20.25 0.06 -1.90
C THR A 302 19.11 1.07 -1.64
N ARG A 303 18.91 1.43 -0.37
CA ARG A 303 17.86 2.39 0.02
C ARG A 303 18.12 3.79 -0.53
N LYS A 304 19.39 4.21 -0.64
CA LYS A 304 19.78 5.48 -1.26
C LYS A 304 19.44 5.50 -2.75
N ILE A 305 19.75 4.44 -3.50
CA ILE A 305 19.42 4.28 -4.93
C ILE A 305 17.91 4.41 -5.14
N ILE A 306 17.11 3.71 -4.33
CA ILE A 306 15.65 3.75 -4.40
C ILE A 306 15.13 5.15 -4.07
N ALA A 307 15.49 5.69 -2.91
CA ALA A 307 15.01 6.98 -2.45
C ALA A 307 15.33 8.11 -3.45
N TYR A 308 16.54 8.11 -4.03
CA TYR A 308 16.94 9.16 -4.96
C TYR A 308 16.28 8.98 -6.32
N SER A 309 16.14 7.74 -6.80
CA SER A 309 15.48 7.50 -8.08
C SER A 309 13.99 7.88 -8.03
N ASP A 310 13.29 7.56 -6.95
CA ASP A 310 11.90 7.96 -6.73
C ASP A 310 11.72 9.48 -6.58
N MET A 311 12.63 10.14 -5.86
CA MET A 311 12.60 11.59 -5.71
C MET A 311 12.83 12.31 -7.05
N ILE A 312 13.77 11.84 -7.87
CA ILE A 312 14.03 12.40 -9.21
C ILE A 312 12.82 12.17 -10.12
N ALA A 313 12.26 10.95 -10.14
CA ALA A 313 11.08 10.65 -10.94
C ALA A 313 9.85 11.46 -10.50
N SER A 314 9.67 11.67 -9.20
CA SER A 314 8.60 12.50 -8.63
C SER A 314 8.77 13.97 -8.98
N ALA A 315 9.99 14.52 -8.87
CA ALA A 315 10.28 15.89 -9.27
C ALA A 315 10.05 16.10 -10.77
N SER A 316 10.46 15.13 -11.61
CA SER A 316 10.18 15.12 -13.05
C SER A 316 8.67 15.12 -13.33
N ASN A 317 7.90 14.28 -12.63
CA ASN A 317 6.44 14.24 -12.75
C ASN A 317 5.78 15.59 -12.43
N LEU A 318 6.16 16.20 -11.31
CA LEU A 318 5.67 17.52 -10.93
C LEU A 318 6.02 18.58 -11.97
N GLY A 319 7.24 18.55 -12.52
CA GLY A 319 7.67 19.43 -13.60
C GLY A 319 6.83 19.28 -14.87
N VAL A 320 6.57 18.04 -15.31
CA VAL A 320 5.72 17.74 -16.46
C VAL A 320 4.28 18.20 -16.23
N VAL A 321 3.71 17.95 -15.05
CA VAL A 321 2.35 18.39 -14.70
C VAL A 321 2.26 19.91 -14.70
N ALA A 322 3.25 20.61 -14.13
CA ALA A 322 3.30 22.06 -14.10
C ALA A 322 3.40 22.68 -15.51
N PHE A 323 4.27 22.12 -16.35
CA PHE A 323 4.47 22.59 -17.73
C PHE A 323 3.23 22.33 -18.61
N THR A 324 2.66 21.13 -18.55
CA THR A 324 1.52 20.72 -19.39
C THR A 324 0.18 21.22 -18.85
N LYS A 325 0.12 21.64 -17.58
CA LYS A 325 -1.11 21.95 -16.83
C LYS A 325 -2.13 20.79 -16.83
N ASN A 326 -1.66 19.55 -17.01
CA ASN A 326 -2.50 18.38 -17.10
C ASN A 326 -2.42 17.54 -15.81
N LEU A 327 -3.37 17.76 -14.90
CA LEU A 327 -3.45 17.04 -13.63
C LEU A 327 -3.67 15.52 -13.79
N ASN A 328 -4.11 15.04 -14.96
CA ASN A 328 -4.28 13.61 -15.18
C ASN A 328 -2.94 12.85 -15.22
N LEU A 329 -1.82 13.57 -15.37
CA LEU A 329 -0.47 13.02 -15.37
C LEU A 329 0.15 12.92 -13.97
N LEU A 330 -0.53 13.43 -12.94
CA LEU A 330 0.02 13.49 -11.58
C LEU A 330 0.14 12.09 -10.96
N ASP A 331 1.32 11.78 -10.44
CA ASP A 331 1.64 10.50 -9.79
C ASP A 331 1.60 10.63 -8.26
N ILE A 332 0.41 10.92 -7.72
CA ILE A 332 0.20 11.14 -6.27
C ILE A 332 0.70 9.93 -5.46
N GLY A 333 0.40 8.72 -5.92
CA GLY A 333 0.83 7.49 -5.26
C GLY A 333 2.34 7.32 -5.25
N GLY A 334 3.01 7.52 -6.40
CA GLY A 334 4.47 7.44 -6.47
C GLY A 334 5.18 8.55 -5.67
N ILE A 335 4.64 9.78 -5.65
CA ILE A 335 5.16 10.87 -4.81
C ILE A 335 5.08 10.49 -3.33
N THR A 336 3.99 9.85 -2.91
CA THR A 336 3.82 9.38 -1.52
C THR A 336 4.88 8.32 -1.17
N VAL A 337 5.11 7.36 -2.08
CA VAL A 337 6.17 6.34 -1.91
C VAL A 337 7.54 7.00 -1.81
N ALA A 338 7.87 7.94 -2.70
CA ALA A 338 9.14 8.65 -2.70
C ALA A 338 9.45 9.35 -1.36
N ILE A 339 8.45 10.03 -0.78
CA ILE A 339 8.58 10.70 0.51
C ILE A 339 8.83 9.68 1.63
N LEU A 340 8.03 8.60 1.68
CA LEU A 340 8.13 7.59 2.71
C LEU A 340 9.47 6.83 2.64
N ASP A 341 9.91 6.48 1.43
CA ASP A 341 11.17 5.76 1.23
C ASP A 341 12.37 6.67 1.54
N PHE A 342 12.32 7.96 1.24
CA PHE A 342 13.35 8.91 1.65
C PHE A 342 13.46 9.03 3.18
N ILE A 343 12.33 9.13 3.90
CA ILE A 343 12.32 9.19 5.36
C ILE A 343 12.93 7.91 5.95
N LYS A 344 12.44 6.74 5.52
CA LYS A 344 12.94 5.43 5.96
C LYS A 344 14.43 5.24 5.65
N TYR A 345 14.89 5.72 4.49
CA TYR A 345 16.29 5.71 4.12
C TYR A 345 17.13 6.54 5.11
N LYS A 346 16.71 7.78 5.43
CA LYS A 346 17.47 8.65 6.35
C LYS A 346 17.51 8.11 7.77
N GLU A 347 16.40 7.58 8.27
CA GLU A 347 16.36 6.92 9.58
C GLU A 347 17.30 5.72 9.64
N PHE A 348 17.25 4.85 8.62
CA PHE A 348 18.12 3.68 8.55
C PHE A 348 19.59 4.07 8.41
N GLN A 349 19.93 5.02 7.53
CA GLN A 349 21.29 5.51 7.37
C GLN A 349 21.84 6.04 8.69
N LYS A 350 21.05 6.81 9.44
CA LYS A 350 21.46 7.34 10.74
C LYS A 350 21.75 6.20 11.72
N LYS A 351 20.86 5.22 11.82
CA LYS A 351 21.04 4.06 12.72
C LYS A 351 22.31 3.28 12.40
N VAL A 352 22.53 2.94 11.13
CA VAL A 352 23.74 2.20 10.70
C VAL A 352 24.99 3.05 10.92
N LYS A 353 24.93 4.36 10.71
CA LYS A 353 26.04 5.27 10.98
C LYS A 353 26.43 5.30 12.46
N GLU A 354 25.44 5.40 13.35
CA GLU A 354 25.68 5.33 14.80
C GLU A 354 26.30 3.99 15.20
N GLU A 355 25.77 2.89 14.69
CA GLU A 355 26.31 1.54 14.95
C GLU A 355 27.75 1.38 14.44
N PHE A 356 28.03 1.85 13.23
CA PHE A 356 29.36 1.81 12.63
C PHE A 356 30.37 2.61 13.46
N ILE A 357 30.06 3.88 13.76
CA ILE A 357 31.00 4.77 14.47
C ILE A 357 31.21 4.31 15.91
N PHE A 358 30.14 4.08 16.67
CA PHE A 358 30.27 3.73 18.09
C PHE A 358 30.71 2.29 18.30
N GLY A 359 30.36 1.37 17.39
CA GLY A 359 30.87 0.01 17.38
C GLY A 359 32.38 0.00 17.18
N SER A 360 32.87 0.59 16.09
CA SER A 360 34.31 0.67 15.82
C SER A 360 35.08 1.42 16.91
N TYR A 361 34.52 2.51 17.45
CA TYR A 361 35.16 3.22 18.56
C TYR A 361 35.23 2.38 19.83
N LYS A 362 34.17 1.62 20.15
CA LYS A 362 34.16 0.69 21.28
C LYS A 362 35.22 -0.39 21.11
N ASP A 363 35.32 -0.98 19.93
CA ASP A 363 36.33 -2.01 19.63
C ASP A 363 37.75 -1.45 19.80
N MET A 364 37.98 -0.23 19.33
CA MET A 364 39.24 0.50 19.58
C MET A 364 39.48 0.76 21.06
N VAL A 365 38.47 0.97 21.90
CA VAL A 365 38.65 1.15 23.35
C VAL A 365 38.88 -0.18 24.07
N MET A 366 38.21 -1.26 23.67
CA MET A 366 38.31 -2.56 24.33
C MET A 366 39.61 -3.32 23.98
N GLY A 367 40.13 -3.15 22.76
CA GLY A 367 41.34 -3.85 22.30
C GLY A 367 41.17 -5.37 22.22
N ASP A 368 42.23 -6.06 21.79
CA ASP A 368 42.18 -7.52 21.55
C ASP A 368 42.62 -8.35 22.77
N LYS A 369 43.46 -7.78 23.66
CA LYS A 369 44.12 -8.50 24.77
C LYS A 369 43.18 -8.82 25.93
N TYR A 370 42.21 -7.95 26.21
CA TYR A 370 41.24 -8.11 27.30
C TYR A 370 39.81 -8.21 26.76
N ASN A 371 39.59 -9.12 25.80
CA ASN A 371 38.25 -9.59 25.46
C ASN A 371 37.68 -10.45 26.60
N MET A 372 37.36 -9.82 27.73
CA MET A 372 36.74 -10.48 28.89
C MET A 372 35.78 -9.50 29.56
N ILE A 373 34.48 -9.73 29.36
CA ILE A 373 33.53 -10.28 30.34
C ILE A 373 32.13 -9.99 29.77
N ASP A 374 31.45 -11.03 29.27
CA ASP A 374 29.99 -11.05 29.30
C ASP A 374 29.59 -10.94 30.78
N ILE A 375 29.17 -9.75 31.17
CA ILE A 375 28.45 -9.57 32.43
C ILE A 375 27.04 -10.07 32.13
N GLN A 376 26.77 -11.32 32.53
CA GLN A 376 25.41 -11.87 32.60
C GLN A 376 24.49 -11.01 33.46
#